data_AF-A0A954SJ34-F1
#
_entry.id   AF-A0A954SJ34-F1
#
_cell.length_a   1.000
_cell.length_b   1.000
_cell.length_c   1.000
_cell.angle_alpha   90.00
_cell.angle_beta   90.00
_cell.angle_gamma   90.00
#
_symmetry.space_group_name_H-M   'P 1'
#
loop_
_entity.id
_entity.type
_entity.pdbx_description
1 polymer ?
#
loop_
_entity_poly.entity_id
_entity_poly.type
_entity_poly.pdbx_seq_one_letter_code
_entity_poly.pdbx_strand_id
1 'polypeptide(L)'
;MNKFVASLVLCGFASVSLSGCMDSLEKQVEKDPNGIIGKKTKEIGKLDPNKKDQKIMKDDPEIQVSNPITAGLEVYGPALEKIYKLHVKHAIDLYKAEHDRYPRDYDEFMTDIIEANNIELPVLPGGLKYMYDEENHKLVVVKDVGEEPKKE
;
A
#
# COMPACT_ATOMS: atom_id res chain seq x y z
N MET A 1 -5.99 51.57 47.11
CA MET A 1 -4.99 52.54 46.62
C MET A 1 -3.85 51.78 45.97
N ASN A 2 -3.65 52.06 44.67
CA ASN A 2 -2.45 51.98 43.82
C ASN A 2 -1.48 50.78 43.93
N LYS A 3 -1.41 49.89 42.91
CA LYS A 3 -0.80 50.03 41.56
C LYS A 3 0.73 49.85 41.60
N PHE A 4 1.25 48.75 41.04
CA PHE A 4 2.51 48.71 40.25
C PHE A 4 2.50 47.45 39.35
N VAL A 5 2.19 47.64 38.05
CA VAL A 5 3.12 47.47 36.91
C VAL A 5 3.32 45.98 36.53
N ALA A 6 2.53 45.44 35.58
CA ALA A 6 2.83 45.47 34.15
C ALA A 6 4.24 44.95 33.83
N SER A 7 4.38 43.62 33.71
CA SER A 7 5.49 43.02 32.99
C SER A 7 4.96 42.28 31.77
N LEU A 8 5.13 42.97 30.65
CA LEU A 8 5.00 42.52 29.28
C LEU A 8 6.08 41.47 29.02
N VAL A 9 5.72 40.18 28.95
CA VAL A 9 6.49 39.21 28.16
C VAL A 9 5.59 38.71 27.05
N LEU A 10 5.74 39.47 25.97
CA LEU A 10 5.30 39.24 24.62
C LEU A 10 5.88 37.91 24.09
N CYS A 11 5.19 36.80 24.33
CA CYS A 11 5.39 35.52 23.63
C CYS A 11 4.05 34.78 23.50
N GLY A 12 3.01 35.53 23.12
CA GLY A 12 1.77 34.93 22.64
C GLY A 12 2.03 34.41 21.23
N PHE A 13 2.38 33.13 21.16
CA PHE A 13 2.36 32.29 19.96
C PHE A 13 1.35 32.84 18.94
N ALA A 14 1.87 33.48 17.90
CA ALA A 14 1.11 33.67 16.68
C ALA A 14 0.77 32.25 16.20
N SER A 15 -0.46 31.84 16.48
CA SER A 15 -1.14 30.73 15.84
C SER A 15 -1.25 31.04 14.35
N VAL A 16 -0.11 30.92 13.65
CA VAL A 16 -0.02 30.91 12.21
C VAL A 16 -0.55 29.54 11.80
N SER A 17 -1.78 29.58 11.30
CA SER A 17 -2.55 28.50 10.74
C SER A 17 -1.68 27.57 9.89
N LEU A 18 -1.43 26.37 10.42
CA LEU A 18 -0.80 25.24 9.71
C LEU A 18 -1.67 24.65 8.59
N SER A 19 -2.79 25.28 8.24
CA SER A 19 -3.74 24.78 7.23
C SER A 19 -3.27 24.95 5.78
N GLY A 20 -2.10 25.55 5.54
CA GLY A 20 -1.67 25.94 4.19
C GLY A 20 -0.63 25.05 3.51
N CYS A 21 0.03 24.12 4.23
CA CYS A 21 1.14 23.34 3.65
C CYS A 21 0.72 22.01 3.01
N MET A 22 -0.50 21.51 3.25
CA MET A 22 -0.92 20.21 2.72
C MET A 22 -1.60 20.32 1.34
N ASP A 23 -2.42 21.37 1.13
CA ASP A 23 -3.22 21.56 -0.10
C ASP A 23 -2.37 21.76 -1.37
N SER A 24 -1.21 22.42 -1.23
CA SER A 24 -0.35 22.70 -2.38
C SER A 24 0.43 21.48 -2.87
N LEU A 25 0.57 20.45 -2.02
CA LEU A 25 1.32 19.23 -2.35
C LEU A 25 0.46 18.26 -3.16
N GLU A 26 -0.84 18.19 -2.87
CA GLU A 26 -1.80 17.37 -3.61
C GLU A 26 -2.03 17.87 -5.04
N LYS A 27 -1.97 19.21 -5.24
CA LYS A 27 -2.09 19.84 -6.56
C LYS A 27 -0.84 19.71 -7.45
N GLN A 28 0.33 19.47 -6.85
CA GLN A 28 1.59 19.35 -7.60
C GLN A 28 1.88 17.94 -8.11
N VAL A 29 1.09 16.95 -7.69
CA VAL A 29 1.07 15.64 -8.33
C VAL A 29 0.04 15.70 -9.46
N GLU A 30 0.44 16.21 -10.64
CA GLU A 30 -0.32 15.97 -11.86
C GLU A 30 -0.38 14.45 -12.06
N LYS A 31 -1.52 13.84 -11.68
CA LYS A 31 -1.80 12.44 -11.97
C LYS A 31 -1.88 12.28 -13.47
N ASP A 32 -0.88 11.66 -14.06
CA ASP A 32 -0.96 11.15 -15.43
C ASP A 32 -2.23 10.29 -15.53
N PRO A 33 -3.19 10.59 -16.42
CA PRO A 33 -4.41 9.80 -16.58
C PRO A 33 -4.11 8.33 -16.91
N ASN A 34 -2.96 8.04 -17.52
CA ASN A 34 -2.46 6.69 -17.79
C ASN A 34 -1.54 6.15 -16.68
N GLY A 35 -1.16 6.97 -15.70
CA GLY A 35 -0.34 6.56 -14.56
C GLY A 35 -1.07 5.59 -13.63
N ILE A 36 -0.30 4.75 -12.93
CA ILE A 36 -0.80 3.80 -11.92
C ILE A 36 -0.85 4.41 -10.50
N ILE A 37 -0.24 5.58 -10.30
CA ILE A 37 -0.08 6.21 -8.99
C ILE A 37 -1.45 6.62 -8.45
N GLY A 38 -1.84 6.03 -7.33
CA GLY A 38 -3.13 6.27 -6.66
C GLY A 38 -4.31 5.48 -7.24
N LYS A 39 -4.11 4.63 -8.25
CA LYS A 39 -5.12 3.68 -8.71
C LYS A 39 -5.17 2.47 -7.79
N LYS A 40 -6.37 1.98 -7.52
CA LYS A 40 -6.61 0.81 -6.68
C LYS A 40 -7.37 -0.27 -7.45
N THR A 41 -7.27 -1.49 -6.96
CA THR A 41 -7.86 -2.69 -7.51
C THR A 41 -8.30 -3.63 -6.39
N LYS A 42 -9.36 -4.40 -6.65
CA LYS A 42 -9.75 -5.57 -5.85
C LYS A 42 -9.40 -6.89 -6.55
N GLU A 43 -8.70 -6.81 -7.67
CA GLU A 43 -8.27 -7.97 -8.44
C GLU A 43 -7.10 -8.66 -7.73
N ILE A 44 -7.41 -9.78 -7.09
CA ILE A 44 -6.45 -10.71 -6.51
C ILE A 44 -6.68 -12.03 -7.21
N GLY A 45 -5.63 -12.73 -7.64
CA GLY A 45 -5.78 -14.06 -8.22
C GLY A 45 -5.58 -15.15 -7.17
N LYS A 46 -5.91 -16.38 -7.54
CA LYS A 46 -5.53 -17.57 -6.78
C LYS A 46 -4.11 -17.99 -7.19
N LEU A 47 -3.22 -18.18 -6.21
CA LEU A 47 -1.88 -18.70 -6.48
C LEU A 47 -1.99 -20.18 -6.89
N ASP A 48 -1.43 -20.51 -8.05
CA ASP A 48 -1.30 -21.90 -8.50
C ASP A 48 0.17 -22.32 -8.35
N PRO A 49 0.53 -23.09 -7.31
CA PRO A 49 1.91 -23.48 -7.04
C PRO A 49 2.52 -24.36 -8.14
N ASN A 50 1.69 -24.92 -9.04
CA ASN A 50 2.14 -25.78 -10.13
C ASN A 50 2.40 -25.01 -11.43
N LYS A 51 2.04 -23.73 -11.51
CA LYS A 51 2.34 -22.89 -12.68
C LYS A 51 3.81 -22.47 -12.68
N LYS A 52 4.59 -23.08 -13.57
CA LYS A 52 6.02 -22.79 -13.77
C LYS A 52 6.31 -21.35 -14.23
N ASP A 53 5.30 -20.64 -14.73
CA ASP A 53 5.45 -19.32 -15.32
C ASP A 53 5.19 -18.17 -14.32
N GLN A 54 4.95 -18.49 -13.06
CA GLN A 54 4.75 -17.50 -11.99
C GLN A 54 5.99 -17.43 -11.11
N LYS A 55 6.62 -16.26 -11.06
CA LYS A 55 7.71 -15.99 -10.12
C LYS A 55 7.17 -15.20 -8.94
N ILE A 56 7.09 -15.84 -7.77
CA ILE A 56 6.78 -15.16 -6.50
C ILE A 56 7.91 -14.17 -6.21
N MET A 57 7.56 -12.90 -6.02
CA MET A 57 8.48 -11.84 -5.62
C MET A 57 8.88 -12.04 -4.15
N LYS A 58 10.10 -11.61 -3.80
CA LYS A 58 10.55 -11.63 -2.40
C LYS A 58 9.74 -10.63 -1.58
N ASP A 59 9.41 -10.98 -0.34
CA ASP A 59 8.63 -10.11 0.55
C ASP A 59 9.35 -8.81 0.94
N ASP A 60 10.69 -8.83 0.97
CA ASP A 60 11.53 -7.65 1.10
C ASP A 60 12.46 -7.57 -0.13
N PRO A 61 12.02 -6.93 -1.22
CA PRO A 61 12.90 -6.69 -2.36
C PRO A 61 14.03 -5.74 -1.94
N GLU A 62 15.25 -6.08 -2.33
CA GLU A 62 16.43 -5.26 -2.05
C GLU A 62 16.30 -3.94 -2.81
N ILE A 63 16.13 -2.85 -2.07
CA ILE A 63 15.94 -1.52 -2.64
C ILE A 63 17.30 -1.05 -3.19
N GLN A 64 17.46 -1.13 -4.50
CA GLN A 64 18.60 -0.52 -5.17
C GLN A 64 18.26 0.93 -5.46
N VAL A 65 18.72 1.84 -4.59
CA VAL A 65 18.61 3.27 -4.84
C VAL A 65 19.60 3.63 -5.95
N SER A 66 19.08 3.83 -7.15
CA SER A 66 19.92 4.12 -8.32
C SER A 66 20.35 5.58 -8.35
N ASN A 67 19.49 6.49 -7.87
CA ASN A 67 19.75 7.92 -7.80
C ASN A 67 19.06 8.56 -6.57
N PRO A 68 19.77 9.38 -5.76
CA PRO A 68 19.21 10.01 -4.55
C PRO A 68 18.02 10.94 -4.81
N ILE A 69 17.87 11.50 -6.02
CA ILE A 69 16.74 12.37 -6.37
C ILE A 69 15.47 11.53 -6.61
N THR A 70 15.59 10.37 -7.27
CA THR A 70 14.46 9.46 -7.54
C THR A 70 14.26 8.40 -6.47
N ALA A 71 15.12 8.35 -5.47
CA ALA A 71 15.10 7.37 -4.38
C ALA A 71 13.71 7.22 -3.75
N GLY A 72 13.03 8.35 -3.46
CA GLY A 72 11.69 8.34 -2.88
C GLY A 72 10.64 7.66 -3.76
N LEU A 73 10.78 7.73 -5.08
CA LEU A 73 9.88 7.06 -6.02
C LEU A 73 10.20 5.57 -6.15
N GLU A 74 11.48 5.21 -6.15
CA GLU A 74 11.94 3.82 -6.24
C GLU A 74 11.48 2.98 -5.03
N VAL A 75 11.39 3.59 -3.85
CA VAL A 75 10.91 2.92 -2.63
C VAL A 75 9.40 2.89 -2.49
N TYR A 76 8.67 3.73 -3.24
CA TYR A 76 7.23 3.90 -3.06
C TYR A 76 6.44 2.61 -3.33
N GLY A 77 6.73 1.94 -4.45
CA GLY A 77 6.07 0.67 -4.82
C GLY A 77 6.25 -0.43 -3.76
N PRO A 78 7.49 -0.79 -3.40
CA PRO A 78 7.77 -1.77 -2.35
C PRO A 78 7.18 -1.40 -0.99
N ALA A 79 7.21 -0.12 -0.62
CA ALA A 79 6.63 0.35 0.64
C ALA A 79 5.10 0.15 0.65
N LEU A 80 4.41 0.53 -0.44
CA LEU A 80 2.98 0.31 -0.57
C LEU A 80 2.65 -1.18 -0.51
N GLU A 81 3.35 -2.02 -1.27
CA GLU A 81 3.16 -3.48 -1.25
C GLU A 81 3.21 -4.01 0.19
N LYS A 82 4.24 -3.61 0.95
CA LYS A 82 4.41 -4.02 2.35
C LYS A 82 3.26 -3.58 3.24
N ILE A 83 2.85 -2.32 3.14
CA ILE A 83 1.72 -1.77 3.92
C ILE A 83 0.44 -2.55 3.65
N TYR A 84 0.14 -2.82 2.38
CA TYR A 84 -1.08 -3.51 1.99
C TYR A 84 -1.06 -5.01 2.31
N LYS A 85 0.10 -5.67 2.19
CA LYS A 85 0.29 -7.04 2.69
C LYS A 85 0.03 -7.12 4.20
N LEU A 86 0.53 -6.15 4.98
CA LEU A 86 0.26 -6.07 6.42
C LEU A 86 -1.22 -5.83 6.71
N HIS A 87 -1.88 -4.95 5.94
CA HIS A 87 -3.31 -4.68 6.10
C HIS A 87 -4.16 -5.94 5.85
N VAL A 88 -3.90 -6.68 4.77
CA VAL A 88 -4.58 -7.94 4.49
C VAL A 88 -4.26 -8.99 5.55
N LYS A 89 -2.99 -9.12 5.96
CA LYS A 89 -2.60 -10.03 7.04
C LYS A 89 -3.38 -9.72 8.33
N HIS A 90 -3.51 -8.44 8.68
CA HIS A 90 -4.25 -8.03 9.86
C HIS A 90 -5.73 -8.45 9.78
N ALA A 91 -6.37 -8.27 8.62
CA ALA A 91 -7.75 -8.71 8.41
C ALA A 91 -7.90 -10.25 8.53
N ILE A 92 -6.94 -11.01 8.00
CA ILE A 92 -6.90 -12.48 8.18
C ILE A 92 -6.73 -12.85 9.66
N ASP A 93 -5.84 -12.15 10.39
CA ASP A 93 -5.61 -12.41 11.81
C ASP A 93 -6.89 -12.14 12.64
N LEU A 94 -7.66 -11.10 12.29
CA LEU A 94 -8.95 -10.80 12.90
C LEU A 94 -9.99 -11.88 12.60
N TYR A 95 -10.13 -12.28 11.33
CA TYR A 95 -11.01 -13.38 10.94
C TYR A 95 -10.69 -14.66 11.70
N LYS A 96 -9.39 -14.98 11.81
CA LYS A 96 -8.92 -16.13 12.59
C LYS A 96 -9.28 -16.02 14.06
N ALA A 97 -9.12 -14.85 14.66
CA ALA A 97 -9.49 -14.63 16.06
C ALA A 97 -11.01 -14.79 16.30
N GLU A 98 -11.83 -14.45 15.31
CA GLU A 98 -13.29 -14.56 15.38
C GLU A 98 -13.81 -15.98 15.12
N HIS A 99 -13.20 -16.70 14.16
CA HIS A 99 -13.67 -18.01 13.68
C HIS A 99 -12.83 -19.19 14.17
N ASP A 100 -11.74 -18.93 14.90
CA ASP A 100 -10.73 -19.91 15.34
C ASP A 100 -10.06 -20.69 14.18
N ARG A 101 -10.13 -20.16 12.95
CA ARG A 101 -9.58 -20.77 11.74
C ARG A 101 -9.22 -19.74 10.67
N TYR A 102 -8.32 -20.12 9.76
CA TYR A 102 -8.07 -19.33 8.56
C TYR A 102 -9.19 -19.53 7.50
N PRO A 103 -9.30 -18.62 6.51
CA PRO A 103 -10.11 -18.86 5.33
C PRO A 103 -9.67 -20.16 4.65
N ARG A 104 -10.64 -20.99 4.26
CA ARG A 104 -10.39 -22.34 3.72
C ARG A 104 -9.91 -22.31 2.28
N ASP A 105 -10.43 -21.36 1.52
CA ASP A 105 -10.18 -21.24 0.09
C ASP A 105 -10.18 -19.76 -0.32
N TYR A 106 -9.81 -19.55 -1.57
CA TYR A 106 -9.78 -18.25 -2.21
C TYR A 106 -11.14 -17.53 -2.19
N ASP A 107 -12.25 -18.24 -2.34
CA ASP A 107 -13.58 -17.62 -2.38
C ASP A 107 -13.93 -17.04 -1.00
N GLU A 108 -13.68 -17.81 0.06
CA GLU A 108 -13.85 -17.35 1.44
C GLU A 108 -12.90 -16.18 1.76
N PHE A 109 -11.66 -16.23 1.29
CA PHE A 109 -10.73 -15.10 1.42
C PHE A 109 -11.27 -13.83 0.74
N MET A 110 -11.78 -13.93 -0.49
CA MET A 110 -12.28 -12.77 -1.21
C MET A 110 -13.51 -12.17 -0.51
N THR A 111 -14.49 -12.99 -0.13
CA THR A 111 -15.72 -12.49 0.49
C THR A 111 -15.49 -12.02 1.94
N ASP A 112 -14.89 -12.86 2.78
CA ASP A 112 -14.84 -12.59 4.23
C ASP A 112 -13.65 -11.73 4.65
N ILE A 113 -12.61 -11.61 3.81
CA ILE A 113 -11.45 -10.76 4.09
C ILE A 113 -11.50 -9.50 3.23
N ILE A 114 -11.50 -9.64 1.91
CA ILE A 114 -11.33 -8.50 1.00
C ILE A 114 -12.61 -7.65 0.91
N GLU A 115 -13.75 -8.27 0.66
CA GLU A 115 -15.02 -7.58 0.51
C GLU A 115 -15.55 -7.09 1.87
N ALA A 116 -15.58 -7.95 2.89
CA ALA A 116 -16.07 -7.60 4.22
C ALA A 116 -15.31 -6.43 4.87
N ASN A 117 -13.99 -6.32 4.64
CA ASN A 117 -13.16 -5.23 5.15
C ASN A 117 -12.99 -4.09 4.14
N ASN A 118 -13.68 -4.14 3.00
CA ASN A 118 -13.57 -3.20 1.88
C ASN A 118 -12.12 -2.85 1.50
N ILE A 119 -11.27 -3.88 1.43
CA ILE A 119 -9.85 -3.72 1.12
C ILE A 119 -9.69 -3.48 -0.38
N GLU A 120 -8.93 -2.44 -0.72
CA GLU A 120 -8.58 -2.06 -2.08
C GLU A 120 -7.07 -1.93 -2.18
N LEU A 121 -6.44 -2.76 -3.01
CA LEU A 121 -4.99 -2.82 -3.17
C LEU A 121 -4.51 -1.82 -4.23
N PRO A 122 -3.31 -1.26 -4.13
CA PRO A 122 -2.78 -0.37 -5.16
C PRO A 122 -2.38 -1.19 -6.39
N VAL A 123 -2.65 -0.67 -7.59
CA VAL A 123 -2.22 -1.32 -8.84
C VAL A 123 -0.69 -1.36 -8.90
N LEU A 124 -0.14 -2.54 -9.17
CA LEU A 124 1.31 -2.74 -9.21
C LEU A 124 1.89 -2.44 -10.60
N PRO A 125 3.11 -1.88 -10.69
CA PRO A 125 3.80 -1.67 -11.96
C PRO A 125 4.32 -2.99 -12.57
N GLY A 126 4.56 -2.98 -13.88
CA GLY A 126 5.44 -3.97 -14.52
C GLY A 126 4.90 -5.40 -14.61
N GLY A 127 3.57 -5.54 -14.78
CA GLY A 127 2.92 -6.85 -14.93
C GLY A 127 2.86 -7.67 -13.64
N LEU A 128 3.11 -7.03 -12.49
CA LEU A 128 2.98 -7.66 -11.18
C LEU A 128 1.50 -7.81 -10.82
N LYS A 129 1.16 -8.94 -10.20
CA LYS A 129 -0.20 -9.25 -9.78
C LYS A 129 -0.21 -9.74 -8.34
N TYR A 130 -1.25 -9.40 -7.61
CA TYR A 130 -1.49 -9.98 -6.29
C TYR A 130 -2.11 -11.37 -6.44
N MET A 131 -1.60 -12.31 -5.65
CA MET A 131 -2.13 -13.66 -5.58
C MET A 131 -2.32 -14.05 -4.12
N TYR A 132 -3.42 -14.73 -3.82
CA TYR A 132 -3.64 -15.34 -2.53
C TYR A 132 -3.02 -16.74 -2.51
N ASP A 133 -2.12 -16.95 -1.55
CA ASP A 133 -1.51 -18.23 -1.24
C ASP A 133 -2.39 -18.94 -0.21
N GLU A 134 -3.18 -19.92 -0.67
CA GLU A 134 -4.10 -20.69 0.19
C GLU A 134 -3.35 -21.58 1.19
N GLU A 135 -2.17 -22.10 0.82
CA GLU A 135 -1.40 -23.00 1.69
C GLU A 135 -0.81 -22.25 2.88
N ASN A 136 -0.35 -21.02 2.65
CA ASN A 136 0.27 -20.17 3.67
C ASN A 136 -0.67 -19.08 4.21
N HIS A 137 -1.91 -19.02 3.74
CA HIS A 137 -2.92 -18.01 4.06
C HIS A 137 -2.40 -16.57 4.02
N LYS A 138 -1.72 -16.20 2.93
CA LYS A 138 -1.09 -14.87 2.81
C LYS A 138 -1.22 -14.28 1.40
N LEU A 139 -1.11 -12.96 1.32
CA LEU A 139 -1.05 -12.24 0.05
C LEU A 139 0.40 -12.21 -0.45
N VAL A 140 0.63 -12.73 -1.66
CA VAL A 140 1.92 -12.67 -2.35
C VAL A 140 1.81 -11.85 -3.63
N VAL A 141 2.95 -11.37 -4.12
CA VAL A 141 3.03 -10.71 -5.43
C VAL A 141 3.77 -11.64 -6.38
N VAL A 142 3.20 -11.86 -7.55
CA VAL A 142 3.82 -12.66 -8.61
C VAL A 142 4.12 -11.79 -9.81
N LYS A 143 5.18 -12.15 -10.53
CA LYS A 143 5.44 -11.67 -11.88
C LYS A 143 5.19 -12.80 -12.86
N ASP A 144 4.34 -12.56 -13.86
CA ASP A 144 4.18 -13.47 -14.98
C ASP A 144 5.47 -13.43 -15.82
N VAL A 145 6.14 -14.57 -15.96
CA VAL A 145 7.43 -14.69 -16.68
C VAL A 145 7.21 -14.89 -18.20
N GLY A 146 5.95 -14.96 -18.65
CA GLY A 146 5.56 -15.26 -20.04
C GLY A 146 5.11 -14.07 -20.91
N GLU A 147 5.06 -12.85 -20.38
CA GLU A 147 4.72 -11.66 -21.17
C GLU A 147 5.93 -10.74 -21.29
N GLU A 148 6.77 -11.00 -22.31
CA GLU A 148 7.64 -9.97 -22.83
C GLU A 148 6.80 -8.75 -23.24
N PRO A 149 7.23 -7.51 -22.94
CA PRO A 149 6.50 -6.33 -23.37
C PRO A 149 6.42 -6.36 -24.90
N LYS A 150 5.20 -6.44 -25.44
CA LYS A 150 4.96 -6.17 -26.86
C LYS A 150 5.45 -4.75 -27.13
N LYS A 151 6.64 -4.63 -27.73
CA LYS A 151 7.08 -3.41 -28.38
C LYS A 151 6.21 -3.24 -29.63
N GLU A 152 5.32 -2.26 -29.62
CA GLU A 152 4.81 -1.67 -30.86
C GLU A 152 5.90 -0.86 -31.58
#